data_AF-A0AB38WY93-F1
#
_entry.id   AF-A0AB38WY93-F1
#
_cell.length_a   1.000
_cell.length_b   1.000
_cell.length_c   1.000
_cell.angle_alpha   90.00
_cell.angle_beta   90.00
_cell.angle_gamma   90.00
#
_symmetry.space_group_name_H-M   'P 1'
#
loop_
_entity.id
_entity.type
_entity.pdbx_description
1 polymer ?
#
loop_
_entity_poly.entity_id
_entity_poly.type
_entity_poly.pdbx_seq_one_letter_code
_entity_poly.pdbx_strand_id
1 'polypeptide(L)'
;MGDAPAISDAELLLLIDRIDRECFLKGTPPHSRGLQVTIRVCRELGVQVVLGPGQSPFMKRILALHQGLYRKSDISYGVYSGLTCHMDMFFRVKVPLIFGTARFDLFDATDITEHQRARLSKNRLEEEKFIDAAVDVFDIGGCLMPFDKYSKPQGEAGEYYQLSALHNQAAAATAIGAYDFRGAIQSALLCAELAMKSALLMLGQNREFIKNSIGHRLEKALPYLESDGRFNVPEMKERLDKLPDFVMSRYISERRTRFEIGEIVLSAQRILAIVARGHSQHSMRNCKST
;
A
#
# COMPACT_ATOMS: atom_id res chain seq x y z
N MET A 1 -9.78 28.82 -29.29
CA MET A 1 -10.33 28.27 -28.03
C MET A 1 -11.83 28.20 -28.24
N GLY A 2 -12.44 27.02 -28.22
CA GLY A 2 -13.90 26.92 -28.25
C GLY A 2 -14.45 27.38 -26.91
N ASP A 3 -15.42 28.29 -26.94
CA ASP A 3 -16.07 28.80 -25.72
C ASP A 3 -16.73 27.66 -24.95
N ALA A 4 -16.64 27.72 -23.62
CA ALA A 4 -17.29 26.73 -22.76
C ALA A 4 -18.81 26.79 -22.99
N PRO A 5 -19.50 25.65 -23.18
CA PRO A 5 -20.94 25.64 -23.41
C PRO A 5 -21.67 26.24 -22.21
N ALA A 6 -22.69 27.06 -22.48
CA ALA A 6 -23.56 27.63 -21.46
C ALA A 6 -24.49 26.54 -20.90
N ILE A 7 -23.97 25.75 -19.95
CA ILE A 7 -24.69 24.70 -19.23
C ILE A 7 -24.65 24.98 -17.73
N SER A 8 -25.77 24.82 -17.05
CA SER A 8 -25.85 24.98 -15.59
C SER A 8 -25.14 23.83 -14.85
N ASP A 9 -24.79 24.02 -13.58
CA ASP A 9 -24.20 22.93 -12.78
C ASP A 9 -25.17 21.76 -12.59
N ALA A 10 -26.47 22.03 -12.49
CA ALA A 10 -27.49 21.00 -12.34
C ALA A 10 -27.60 20.11 -13.58
N GLU A 11 -27.67 20.71 -14.78
CA GLU A 11 -27.70 19.97 -16.05
C GLU A 11 -26.40 19.21 -16.28
N LEU A 12 -25.26 19.85 -15.96
CA LEU A 12 -23.95 19.21 -16.09
C LEU A 12 -23.82 18.01 -15.12
N LEU A 13 -24.34 18.12 -13.90
CA LEU A 13 -24.32 17.03 -12.93
C LEU A 13 -25.19 15.85 -13.37
N LEU A 14 -26.37 16.09 -13.95
CA LEU A 14 -27.22 15.03 -14.52
C LEU A 14 -26.51 14.28 -15.66
N LEU A 15 -25.81 15.03 -16.52
CA LEU A 15 -25.01 14.42 -17.60
C LEU A 15 -23.83 13.60 -17.04
N ILE A 16 -23.14 14.13 -16.03
CA ILE A 16 -22.05 13.43 -15.33
C ILE A 16 -22.56 12.15 -14.69
N ASP A 17 -23.68 12.18 -13.94
CA ASP A 17 -24.25 11.01 -13.27
C ASP A 17 -24.67 9.93 -14.28
N ARG A 18 -25.31 10.31 -15.39
CA ARG A 18 -25.67 9.35 -16.45
C ARG A 18 -24.43 8.64 -17.00
N ILE A 19 -23.40 9.39 -17.39
CA ILE A 19 -22.17 8.83 -17.96
C ILE A 19 -21.42 7.99 -16.92
N ASP A 20 -21.38 8.41 -15.65
CA ASP A 20 -20.76 7.68 -14.56
C ASP A 20 -21.46 6.34 -14.28
N ARG A 21 -22.80 6.29 -14.31
CA ARG A 21 -23.59 5.06 -14.22
C ARG A 21 -23.27 4.09 -15.35
N GLU A 22 -23.07 4.59 -16.57
CA GLU A 22 -22.67 3.73 -17.69
C GLU A 22 -21.24 3.16 -17.48
N CYS A 23 -20.31 3.95 -16.94
CA CYS A 23 -18.99 3.47 -16.56
C CYS A 23 -19.06 2.42 -15.43
N PHE A 24 -19.96 2.62 -14.45
CA PHE A 24 -20.26 1.63 -13.41
C PHE A 24 -20.77 0.31 -13.99
N LEU A 25 -21.76 0.35 -14.89
CA LEU A 25 -22.31 -0.85 -15.54
C LEU A 25 -21.28 -1.62 -16.37
N LYS A 26 -20.24 -0.92 -16.86
CA LYS A 26 -19.09 -1.53 -17.55
C LYS A 26 -18.01 -2.08 -16.60
N GLY A 27 -18.25 -2.06 -15.29
CA GLY A 27 -17.29 -2.55 -14.28
C GLY A 27 -16.09 -1.64 -14.07
N THR A 28 -16.11 -0.38 -14.53
CA THR A 28 -15.00 0.55 -14.30
C THR A 28 -14.95 0.92 -12.81
N PRO A 29 -13.82 0.79 -12.11
CA PRO A 29 -13.74 1.12 -10.69
C PRO A 29 -13.79 2.65 -10.47
N PRO A 30 -14.30 3.13 -9.32
CA PRO A 30 -14.52 4.56 -9.07
C PRO A 30 -13.32 5.47 -9.35
N HIS A 31 -12.12 5.10 -8.91
CA HIS A 31 -10.88 5.86 -9.17
C HIS A 31 -10.60 6.07 -10.67
N SER A 32 -10.90 5.08 -11.51
CA SER A 32 -10.72 5.15 -12.97
C SER A 32 -11.80 5.92 -13.71
N ARG A 33 -12.96 6.21 -13.08
CA ARG A 33 -14.08 6.87 -13.76
C ARG A 33 -13.84 8.34 -14.02
N GLY A 34 -13.17 9.08 -13.12
CA GLY A 34 -13.08 10.54 -13.21
C GLY A 34 -12.55 11.04 -14.55
N LEU A 35 -11.44 10.47 -15.05
CA LEU A 35 -10.90 10.85 -16.34
C LEU A 35 -11.82 10.40 -17.50
N GLN A 36 -12.34 9.17 -17.46
CA GLN A 36 -13.21 8.65 -18.51
C GLN A 36 -14.50 9.46 -18.64
N VAL A 37 -15.17 9.74 -17.51
CA VAL A 37 -16.40 10.55 -17.45
C VAL A 37 -16.10 11.94 -17.98
N THR A 38 -15.02 12.58 -17.55
CA THR A 38 -14.63 13.92 -18.02
C THR A 38 -14.44 13.96 -19.54
N ILE A 39 -13.70 13.00 -20.11
CA ILE A 39 -13.47 12.92 -21.57
C ILE A 39 -14.78 12.72 -22.31
N ARG A 40 -15.67 11.86 -21.80
CA ARG A 40 -16.97 11.57 -22.43
C ARG A 40 -17.92 12.77 -22.39
N VAL A 41 -18.02 13.46 -21.25
CA VAL A 41 -18.80 14.70 -21.11
C VAL A 41 -18.29 15.76 -22.10
N CYS A 42 -16.96 15.96 -22.17
CA CYS A 42 -16.39 16.91 -23.12
C CYS A 42 -16.72 16.53 -24.57
N ARG A 43 -16.62 15.25 -24.92
CA ARG A 43 -16.95 14.76 -26.28
C ARG A 43 -18.42 15.00 -26.63
N GLU A 44 -19.35 14.71 -25.72
CA GLU A 44 -20.78 14.92 -25.95
C GLU A 44 -21.16 16.41 -26.07
N LEU A 45 -20.42 17.28 -25.38
CA LEU A 45 -20.61 18.73 -25.43
C LEU A 45 -19.75 19.43 -26.49
N GLY A 46 -19.03 18.68 -27.33
CA GLY A 46 -18.17 19.24 -28.38
C GLY A 46 -16.95 20.02 -27.88
N VAL A 47 -16.54 19.82 -26.63
CA VAL A 47 -15.40 20.51 -26.00
C VAL A 47 -14.11 19.74 -26.25
N GLN A 48 -13.06 20.46 -26.67
CA GLN A 48 -11.73 19.89 -26.87
C GLN A 48 -11.15 19.40 -25.54
N VAL A 49 -10.63 18.17 -25.55
CA VAL A 49 -9.96 17.56 -24.39
C VAL A 49 -8.47 17.88 -24.46
N VAL A 50 -7.95 18.48 -23.39
CA VAL A 50 -6.52 18.68 -23.16
C VAL A 50 -6.14 17.96 -21.87
N LEU A 51 -5.17 17.04 -21.94
CA LEU A 51 -4.64 16.34 -20.77
C LEU A 51 -3.35 17.02 -20.28
N GLY A 52 -3.16 17.11 -18.97
CA GLY A 52 -1.96 17.69 -18.37
C GLY A 52 -1.99 19.21 -18.20
N PRO A 53 -0.81 19.87 -18.12
CA PRO A 53 -0.70 21.32 -17.99
C PRO A 53 -1.40 22.02 -19.17
N GLY A 54 -2.47 22.77 -18.90
CA GLY A 54 -3.30 23.40 -19.95
C GLY A 54 -4.75 22.92 -20.03
N GLN A 55 -5.19 22.07 -19.08
CA GLN A 55 -6.61 21.71 -18.94
C GLN A 55 -7.51 22.95 -18.90
N SER A 56 -8.58 22.93 -19.71
CA SER A 56 -9.55 24.03 -19.77
C SER A 56 -10.29 24.20 -18.43
N PRO A 57 -10.71 25.42 -18.07
CA PRO A 57 -11.54 25.65 -16.88
C PRO A 57 -12.81 24.78 -16.85
N PHE A 58 -13.38 24.50 -18.03
CA PHE A 58 -14.56 23.65 -18.15
C PHE A 58 -14.28 22.19 -17.78
N MET A 59 -13.14 21.64 -18.22
CA MET A 59 -12.72 20.29 -17.80
C MET A 59 -12.50 20.21 -16.28
N LYS A 60 -11.89 21.24 -15.69
CA LYS A 60 -11.71 21.32 -14.23
C LYS A 60 -13.06 21.36 -13.49
N ARG A 61 -14.04 22.09 -14.02
CA ARG A 61 -15.42 22.15 -13.50
C ARG A 61 -16.09 20.77 -13.53
N ILE A 62 -16.02 20.05 -14.65
CA ILE A 62 -16.55 18.68 -14.77
C ILE A 62 -15.90 17.75 -13.74
N LEU A 63 -14.56 17.79 -13.66
CA LEU A 63 -13.82 16.94 -12.74
C LEU A 63 -14.18 17.23 -11.28
N ALA A 64 -14.32 18.51 -10.90
CA ALA A 64 -14.72 18.89 -9.55
C ALA A 64 -16.15 18.41 -9.20
N LEU A 65 -17.11 18.56 -10.11
CA LEU A 65 -18.48 18.06 -9.92
C LEU A 65 -18.52 16.55 -9.80
N HIS A 66 -17.80 15.83 -10.67
CA HIS A 66 -17.69 14.37 -10.61
C HIS A 66 -17.05 13.90 -9.30
N GLN A 67 -15.94 14.53 -8.87
CA GLN A 67 -15.29 14.22 -7.61
C GLN A 67 -16.21 14.47 -6.39
N GLY A 68 -17.12 15.43 -6.49
CA GLY A 68 -18.14 15.71 -5.48
C GLY A 68 -19.14 14.57 -5.26
N LEU A 69 -19.27 13.63 -6.19
CA LEU A 69 -20.13 12.45 -6.06
C LEU A 69 -19.52 11.34 -5.17
N TYR A 70 -18.24 11.45 -4.84
CA TYR A 70 -17.47 10.37 -4.19
C TYR A 70 -16.79 10.85 -2.91
N ARG A 71 -16.53 9.92 -1.98
CA ARG A 71 -15.59 10.20 -0.89
C ARG A 71 -14.19 10.28 -1.49
N LYS A 72 -13.33 11.15 -0.95
CA LYS A 72 -11.92 11.26 -1.39
C LYS A 72 -11.19 9.90 -1.41
N SER A 73 -11.57 8.98 -0.52
CA SER A 73 -11.01 7.62 -0.47
C SER A 73 -11.44 6.73 -1.63
N ASP A 74 -12.62 6.93 -2.21
CA ASP A 74 -13.16 6.07 -3.27
C ASP A 74 -12.50 6.37 -4.63
N ILE A 75 -12.06 7.62 -4.83
CA ILE A 75 -11.42 8.11 -6.06
C ILE A 75 -9.89 8.23 -5.96
N SER A 76 -9.31 7.92 -4.81
CA SER A 76 -7.87 7.96 -4.58
C SER A 76 -7.19 6.81 -5.33
N TYR A 77 -6.23 7.16 -6.19
CA TYR A 77 -5.29 6.19 -6.73
C TYR A 77 -4.24 5.88 -5.67
N GLY A 78 -4.13 4.61 -5.30
CA GLY A 78 -3.08 4.09 -4.45
C GLY A 78 -2.60 2.77 -4.99
N VAL A 79 -1.29 2.60 -5.13
CA VAL A 79 -0.68 1.34 -5.57
C VAL A 79 -0.78 0.30 -4.47
N TYR A 80 -0.50 0.75 -3.25
CA TYR A 80 -0.37 -0.08 -2.08
C TYR A 80 -0.68 0.75 -0.83
N SER A 81 -1.01 0.06 0.25
CA SER A 81 -1.19 0.70 1.55
C SER A 81 -0.74 -0.23 2.66
N GLY A 82 -0.07 0.32 3.65
CA GLY A 82 0.26 -0.38 4.88
C GLY A 82 -0.03 0.54 6.05
N LEU A 83 0.74 0.39 7.12
CA LEU A 83 0.61 1.26 8.28
C LEU A 83 1.95 1.68 8.86
N THR A 84 1.89 2.74 9.66
CA THR A 84 2.91 3.10 10.64
C THR A 84 2.23 3.35 11.99
N CYS A 85 3.01 3.40 13.05
CA CYS A 85 2.52 3.56 14.42
C CYS A 85 3.25 4.69 15.14
N HIS A 86 2.51 5.43 15.95
CA HIS A 86 3.08 6.23 17.02
C HIS A 86 2.28 5.92 18.30
N MET A 87 2.97 5.40 19.32
CA MET A 87 2.34 4.81 20.51
C MET A 87 1.40 3.66 20.13
N ASP A 88 0.11 3.77 20.42
CA ASP A 88 -0.94 2.80 20.11
C ASP A 88 -1.90 3.27 19.00
N MET A 89 -1.53 4.37 18.32
CA MET A 89 -2.25 4.93 17.18
C MET A 89 -1.69 4.39 15.88
N PHE A 90 -2.57 3.85 15.04
CA PHE A 90 -2.25 3.34 13.71
C PHE A 90 -2.55 4.41 12.67
N PHE A 91 -1.59 4.65 11.79
CA PHE A 91 -1.71 5.61 10.70
C PHE A 91 -1.62 4.85 9.38
N ARG A 92 -2.58 5.09 8.49
CA ARG A 92 -2.54 4.48 7.16
C ARG A 92 -1.47 5.15 6.33
N VAL A 93 -0.56 4.38 5.77
CA VAL A 93 0.38 4.88 4.76
C VAL A 93 -0.12 4.45 3.39
N LYS A 94 -0.27 5.38 2.46
CA LYS A 94 -0.62 5.10 1.06
C LYS A 94 0.55 5.41 0.15
N VAL A 95 0.88 4.48 -0.75
CA VAL A 95 1.83 4.75 -1.83
C VAL A 95 1.09 5.46 -2.96
N PRO A 96 1.38 6.76 -3.21
CA PRO A 96 0.74 7.50 -4.28
C PRO A 96 1.23 7.00 -5.64
N LEU A 97 0.36 7.06 -6.64
CA LEU A 97 0.77 6.90 -8.03
C LEU A 97 1.28 8.26 -8.55
N ILE A 98 2.58 8.36 -8.81
CA ILE A 98 3.24 9.57 -9.29
C ILE A 98 3.76 9.32 -10.71
N PHE A 99 3.45 10.23 -11.64
CA PHE A 99 4.03 10.23 -12.99
C PHE A 99 5.17 11.25 -13.06
N GLY A 100 6.33 10.82 -13.58
CA GLY A 100 7.52 11.67 -13.70
C GLY A 100 8.29 11.83 -12.38
N THR A 101 9.08 12.89 -12.28
CA THR A 101 9.86 13.21 -11.08
C THR A 101 9.05 14.11 -10.15
N ALA A 102 8.91 13.72 -8.89
CA ALA A 102 8.24 14.53 -7.88
C ALA A 102 9.04 14.54 -6.57
N ARG A 103 9.00 15.68 -5.88
CA ARG A 103 9.40 15.78 -4.47
C ARG A 103 8.18 15.47 -3.61
N PHE A 104 8.35 14.58 -2.64
CA PHE A 104 7.25 14.08 -1.81
C PHE A 104 7.66 14.10 -0.34
N ASP A 105 6.83 14.69 0.53
CA ASP A 105 6.97 14.55 1.97
C ASP A 105 6.29 13.23 2.40
N LEU A 106 7.04 12.35 3.04
CA LEU A 106 6.54 11.05 3.51
C LEU A 106 5.33 11.19 4.44
N PHE A 107 5.26 12.27 5.21
CA PHE A 107 4.13 12.51 6.10
C PHE A 107 2.82 12.75 5.33
N ASP A 108 2.89 13.26 4.09
CA ASP A 108 1.71 13.47 3.23
C ASP A 108 1.10 12.15 2.73
N ALA A 109 1.85 11.04 2.80
CA ALA A 109 1.33 9.70 2.53
C ALA A 109 0.52 9.12 3.70
N THR A 110 0.52 9.81 4.85
CA THR A 110 -0.12 9.34 6.08
C THR A 110 -1.33 10.19 6.44
N ASP A 111 -2.19 9.67 7.31
CA ASP A 111 -3.31 10.41 7.92
C ASP A 111 -2.94 11.04 9.28
N ILE A 112 -1.65 11.28 9.54
CA ILE A 112 -1.19 11.95 10.75
C ILE A 112 -1.63 13.41 10.77
N THR A 113 -2.11 13.88 11.92
CA THR A 113 -2.42 15.31 12.11
C THR A 113 -1.16 16.12 12.38
N GLU A 114 -1.21 17.43 12.15
CA GLU A 114 -0.10 18.34 12.44
C GLU A 114 0.33 18.27 13.92
N HIS A 115 -0.63 18.19 14.86
CA HIS A 115 -0.33 18.05 16.28
C HIS A 115 0.35 16.72 16.63
N GLN A 116 -0.05 15.62 15.98
CA GLN A 116 0.60 14.32 16.17
C GLN A 116 2.01 14.33 15.57
N ARG A 117 2.22 14.94 14.40
CA ARG A 117 3.55 15.14 13.80
C ARG A 117 4.46 15.98 14.70
N ALA A 118 3.94 17.07 15.27
CA ALA A 118 4.68 17.92 16.20
C ALA A 118 4.98 17.23 17.54
N ARG A 119 4.18 16.25 17.96
CA ARG A 119 4.49 15.40 19.12
C ARG A 119 5.58 14.39 18.78
N LEU A 120 5.46 13.72 17.64
CA LEU A 120 6.41 12.71 17.15
C LEU A 120 7.82 13.31 17.00
N SER A 121 7.93 14.51 16.44
CA SER A 121 9.23 15.18 16.21
C SER A 121 9.98 15.54 17.50
N LYS A 122 9.33 15.48 18.67
CA LYS A 122 9.99 15.67 19.97
C LYS A 122 10.74 14.43 20.46
N ASN A 123 10.51 13.27 19.85
CA ASN A 123 11.21 12.04 20.17
C ASN A 123 11.81 11.43 18.91
N ARG A 124 13.11 11.67 18.70
CA ARG A 124 13.84 11.24 17.51
C ARG A 124 13.74 9.72 17.25
N LEU A 125 13.80 8.90 18.30
CA LEU A 125 13.72 7.44 18.13
C LEU A 125 12.35 6.99 17.64
N GLU A 126 11.28 7.61 18.14
CA GLU A 126 9.92 7.31 17.69
C GLU A 126 9.69 7.81 16.27
N GLU A 127 10.21 9.00 15.93
CA GLU A 127 10.15 9.54 14.58
C GLU A 127 10.87 8.64 13.57
N GLU A 128 12.08 8.18 13.89
CA GLU A 128 12.83 7.26 13.03
C GLU A 128 12.07 5.94 12.82
N LYS A 129 11.50 5.35 13.87
CA LYS A 129 10.66 4.14 13.76
C LYS A 129 9.42 4.37 12.88
N PHE A 130 8.78 5.52 13.03
CA PHE A 130 7.60 5.89 12.25
C PHE A 130 7.94 6.01 10.77
N ILE A 131 9.03 6.73 10.45
CA ILE A 131 9.55 6.90 9.09
C ILE A 131 9.93 5.53 8.50
N ASP A 132 10.61 4.70 9.28
CA ASP A 132 11.05 3.37 8.86
C ASP A 132 9.90 2.44 8.50
N ALA A 133 8.85 2.44 9.31
CA ALA A 133 7.63 1.70 9.01
C ALA A 133 6.93 2.27 7.76
N ALA A 134 6.91 3.59 7.57
CA ALA A 134 6.35 4.18 6.36
C ALA A 134 7.18 3.84 5.11
N VAL A 135 8.52 3.88 5.19
CA VAL A 135 9.42 3.46 4.10
C VAL A 135 9.20 2.00 3.73
N ASP A 136 8.95 1.10 4.70
CA ASP A 136 8.59 -0.28 4.40
C ASP A 136 7.41 -0.36 3.43
N VAL A 137 6.36 0.44 3.64
CA VAL A 137 5.18 0.47 2.77
C VAL A 137 5.55 0.91 1.35
N PHE A 138 6.45 1.87 1.20
CA PHE A 138 6.91 2.31 -0.12
C PHE A 138 7.77 1.26 -0.83
N ASP A 139 8.72 0.64 -0.13
CA ASP A 139 9.57 -0.43 -0.69
C ASP A 139 8.69 -1.62 -1.14
N ILE A 140 7.66 -1.95 -0.37
CA ILE A 140 6.70 -2.99 -0.73
C ILE A 140 5.91 -2.61 -1.99
N GLY A 141 5.34 -1.40 -1.99
CA GLY A 141 4.52 -0.89 -3.08
C GLY A 141 5.29 -0.74 -4.41
N GLY A 142 6.55 -0.30 -4.36
CA GLY A 142 7.41 -0.21 -5.53
C GLY A 142 7.64 -1.57 -6.20
N CYS A 143 7.76 -2.64 -5.42
CA CYS A 143 7.84 -4.00 -5.95
C CYS A 143 6.49 -4.57 -6.43
N LEU A 144 5.34 -3.94 -6.13
CA LEU A 144 4.04 -4.37 -6.67
C LEU A 144 3.73 -3.73 -8.01
N MET A 145 4.02 -2.44 -8.13
CA MET A 145 3.89 -1.69 -9.37
C MET A 145 5.26 -1.12 -9.73
N PRO A 146 5.88 -1.60 -10.82
CA PRO A 146 7.23 -1.19 -11.18
C PRO A 146 7.38 0.33 -11.19
N PHE A 147 8.33 0.82 -10.39
CA PHE A 147 8.68 2.22 -10.28
C PHE A 147 10.20 2.31 -10.11
N ASP A 148 10.85 3.13 -10.93
CA ASP A 148 12.30 3.29 -10.95
C ASP A 148 13.02 1.92 -10.99
N LYS A 149 13.79 1.59 -9.96
CA LYS A 149 14.55 0.34 -9.85
C LYS A 149 13.80 -0.80 -9.18
N TYR A 150 12.54 -0.57 -8.80
CA TYR A 150 11.68 -1.61 -8.25
C TYR A 150 10.98 -2.36 -9.36
N SER A 151 10.86 -3.67 -9.18
CA SER A 151 10.08 -4.53 -10.06
C SER A 151 9.44 -5.63 -9.23
N LYS A 152 8.37 -6.23 -9.77
CA LYS A 152 7.77 -7.39 -9.13
C LYS A 152 8.64 -8.62 -9.33
N PRO A 153 8.81 -9.46 -8.30
CA PRO A 153 9.43 -10.77 -8.47
C PRO A 153 8.72 -11.55 -9.58
N GLN A 154 9.48 -12.33 -10.35
CA GLN A 154 8.96 -13.06 -11.49
C GLN A 154 8.35 -14.41 -11.09
N GLY A 155 7.45 -14.93 -11.93
CA GLY A 155 6.84 -16.24 -11.75
C GLY A 155 6.14 -16.41 -10.41
N GLU A 156 6.22 -17.62 -9.84
CA GLU A 156 5.56 -17.96 -8.58
C GLU A 156 6.03 -17.11 -7.39
N ALA A 157 7.29 -16.67 -7.38
CA ALA A 157 7.79 -15.78 -6.33
C ALA A 157 6.96 -14.49 -6.29
N GLY A 158 6.61 -13.96 -7.46
CA GLY A 158 5.75 -12.78 -7.61
C GLY A 158 4.33 -12.98 -7.13
N GLU A 159 3.76 -14.17 -7.34
CA GLU A 159 2.42 -14.53 -6.84
C GLU A 159 2.39 -14.54 -5.32
N TYR A 160 3.37 -15.19 -4.68
CA TYR A 160 3.51 -15.22 -3.22
C TYR A 160 3.77 -13.83 -2.64
N TYR A 161 4.59 -13.02 -3.32
CA TYR A 161 4.85 -11.64 -2.93
C TYR A 161 3.57 -10.80 -2.95
N GLN A 162 2.78 -10.92 -4.03
CA GLN A 162 1.51 -10.20 -4.18
C GLN A 162 0.47 -10.65 -3.13
N LEU A 163 0.39 -11.95 -2.84
CA LEU A 163 -0.48 -12.46 -1.78
C LEU A 163 -0.03 -11.99 -0.39
N SER A 164 1.29 -11.97 -0.13
CA SER A 164 1.84 -11.44 1.12
C SER A 164 1.46 -9.97 1.31
N ALA A 165 1.63 -9.15 0.27
CA ALA A 165 1.23 -7.75 0.27
C ALA A 165 -0.28 -7.55 0.49
N LEU A 166 -1.13 -8.38 -0.12
CA LEU A 166 -2.57 -8.38 0.13
C LEU A 166 -2.89 -8.65 1.60
N HIS A 167 -2.22 -9.62 2.22
CA HIS A 167 -2.39 -9.93 3.63
C HIS A 167 -1.86 -8.82 4.54
N ASN A 168 -0.78 -8.13 4.17
CA ASN A 168 -0.33 -6.95 4.90
C ASN A 168 -1.33 -5.80 4.82
N GLN A 169 -1.91 -5.53 3.64
CA GLN A 169 -3.01 -4.57 3.47
C GLN A 169 -4.21 -4.91 4.35
N ALA A 170 -4.60 -6.18 4.39
CA ALA A 170 -5.70 -6.66 5.23
C ALA A 170 -5.37 -6.50 6.72
N ALA A 171 -4.13 -6.80 7.13
CA ALA A 171 -3.67 -6.58 8.50
C ALA A 171 -3.75 -5.11 8.89
N ALA A 172 -3.27 -4.21 8.02
CA ALA A 172 -3.31 -2.77 8.24
C ALA A 172 -4.73 -2.22 8.32
N ALA A 173 -5.59 -2.57 7.35
CA ALA A 173 -6.98 -2.14 7.35
C ALA A 173 -7.73 -2.60 8.60
N THR A 174 -7.48 -3.83 9.05
CA THR A 174 -8.08 -4.39 10.26
C THR A 174 -7.54 -3.70 11.51
N ALA A 175 -6.23 -3.46 11.60
CA ALA A 175 -5.62 -2.74 12.73
C ALA A 175 -6.17 -1.31 12.87
N ILE A 176 -6.41 -0.62 11.75
CA ILE A 176 -6.96 0.74 11.76
C ILE A 176 -8.44 0.77 12.13
N GLY A 177 -9.24 -0.13 11.54
CA GLY A 177 -10.71 0.00 11.56
C GLY A 177 -11.47 -0.97 12.46
N ALA A 178 -10.86 -2.07 12.90
CA ALA A 178 -11.59 -3.11 13.63
C ALA A 178 -11.61 -2.85 15.14
N TYR A 179 -12.70 -3.27 15.77
CA TYR A 179 -12.80 -3.36 17.23
C TYR A 179 -11.99 -4.56 17.78
N ASP A 180 -11.87 -5.62 17.00
CA ASP A 180 -11.13 -6.84 17.34
C ASP A 180 -9.94 -7.03 16.39
N PHE A 181 -8.75 -7.20 16.97
CA PHE A 181 -7.49 -7.25 16.24
C PHE A 181 -7.04 -8.67 15.88
N ARG A 182 -7.78 -9.71 16.24
CA ARG A 182 -7.42 -11.10 15.87
C ARG A 182 -7.28 -11.28 14.36
N GLY A 183 -8.14 -10.61 13.58
CA GLY A 183 -8.03 -10.59 12.12
C GLY A 183 -6.76 -9.90 11.60
N ALA A 184 -6.29 -8.86 12.30
CA ALA A 184 -5.05 -8.18 11.96
C ALA A 184 -3.84 -9.09 12.22
N ILE A 185 -3.82 -9.79 13.36
CA ILE A 185 -2.77 -10.76 13.72
C ILE A 185 -2.72 -11.89 12.69
N GLN A 186 -3.84 -12.54 12.38
CA GLN A 186 -3.88 -13.64 11.41
C GLN A 186 -3.37 -13.20 10.03
N SER A 187 -3.79 -12.02 9.58
CA SER A 187 -3.34 -11.46 8.31
C SER A 187 -1.85 -11.11 8.33
N ALA A 188 -1.32 -10.59 9.44
CA ALA A 188 0.11 -10.32 9.60
C ALA A 188 0.94 -11.61 9.55
N LEU A 189 0.49 -12.70 10.18
CA LEU A 189 1.21 -13.96 10.15
C LEU A 189 1.23 -14.59 8.74
N LEU A 190 0.11 -14.55 8.02
CA LEU A 190 0.05 -14.98 6.61
C LEU A 190 0.96 -14.12 5.72
N CYS A 191 1.00 -12.81 5.96
CA CYS A 191 1.94 -11.91 5.28
C CYS A 191 3.39 -12.38 5.47
N ALA A 192 3.84 -12.58 6.71
CA ALA A 192 5.21 -13.00 7.00
C ALA A 192 5.54 -14.37 6.38
N GLU A 193 4.63 -15.35 6.50
CA GLU A 193 4.81 -16.68 5.91
C GLU A 193 4.97 -16.62 4.39
N LEU A 194 4.07 -15.91 3.70
CA LEU A 194 4.11 -15.80 2.24
C LEU A 194 5.30 -14.99 1.75
N ALA A 195 5.73 -13.96 2.50
CA ALA A 195 6.93 -13.18 2.19
C ALA A 195 8.17 -14.08 2.20
N MET A 196 8.36 -14.88 3.26
CA MET A 196 9.51 -15.77 3.38
C MET A 196 9.50 -16.89 2.33
N LYS A 197 8.31 -17.42 1.99
CA LYS A 197 8.17 -18.37 0.88
C LYS A 197 8.49 -17.73 -0.47
N SER A 198 8.06 -16.49 -0.70
CA SER A 198 8.45 -15.72 -1.89
C SER A 198 9.98 -15.58 -1.98
N ALA A 199 10.65 -15.24 -0.89
CA ALA A 199 12.11 -15.13 -0.85
C ALA A 199 12.80 -16.46 -1.20
N LEU A 200 12.33 -17.60 -0.68
CA LEU A 200 12.86 -18.91 -1.04
C LEU A 200 12.65 -19.25 -2.52
N LEU A 201 11.51 -18.90 -3.11
CA LEU A 201 11.27 -19.06 -4.55
C LEU A 201 12.23 -18.20 -5.37
N MET A 202 12.60 -17.00 -4.91
CA MET A 202 13.64 -16.16 -5.55
C MET A 202 15.04 -16.77 -5.49
N LEU A 203 15.30 -17.69 -4.55
CA LEU A 203 16.52 -18.48 -4.48
C LEU A 203 16.48 -19.74 -5.38
N GLY A 204 15.39 -19.94 -6.12
CA GLY A 204 15.20 -21.12 -6.97
C GLY A 204 14.71 -22.37 -6.24
N GLN A 205 14.31 -22.26 -4.96
CA GLN A 205 13.63 -23.37 -4.28
C GLN A 205 12.24 -23.58 -4.90
N ASN A 206 11.76 -24.82 -4.93
CA ASN A 206 10.45 -25.15 -5.49
C ASN A 206 9.37 -25.34 -4.40
N ARG A 207 8.10 -25.42 -4.81
CA ARG A 207 6.96 -25.59 -3.88
C ARG A 207 7.04 -26.86 -3.03
N GLU A 208 7.58 -27.93 -3.59
CA GLU A 208 7.71 -29.21 -2.88
C GLU A 208 8.70 -29.08 -1.72
N PHE A 209 9.87 -28.49 -1.98
CA PHE A 209 10.84 -28.16 -0.94
C PHE A 209 10.23 -27.24 0.13
N ILE A 210 9.56 -26.17 -0.28
CA ILE A 210 8.93 -25.23 0.66
C ILE A 210 7.89 -25.94 1.52
N LYS A 211 7.05 -26.81 0.93
CA LYS A 211 6.02 -27.54 1.65
C LYS A 211 6.60 -28.56 2.63
N ASN A 212 7.57 -29.35 2.20
CA ASN A 212 8.06 -30.52 2.94
C ASN A 212 9.16 -30.15 3.95
N SER A 213 10.08 -29.24 3.58
CA SER A 213 11.23 -28.88 4.40
C SER A 213 10.93 -27.71 5.34
N ILE A 214 10.23 -26.70 4.84
CA ILE A 214 9.94 -25.46 5.59
C ILE A 214 8.57 -25.54 6.28
N GLY A 215 7.51 -25.85 5.52
CA GLY A 215 6.14 -25.90 6.01
C GLY A 215 5.69 -24.54 6.56
N HIS A 216 5.25 -24.54 7.83
CA HIS A 216 4.87 -23.33 8.57
C HIS A 216 5.94 -22.88 9.60
N ARG A 217 7.10 -23.56 9.66
CA ARG A 217 8.19 -23.23 10.58
C ARG A 217 9.19 -22.32 9.86
N LEU A 218 8.90 -21.02 9.89
CA LEU A 218 9.60 -20.03 9.08
C LEU A 218 11.08 -19.89 9.43
N GLU A 219 11.49 -20.22 10.66
CA GLU A 219 12.87 -20.20 11.13
C GLU A 219 13.76 -21.12 10.29
N LYS A 220 13.19 -22.20 9.74
CA LYS A 220 13.91 -23.13 8.86
C LYS A 220 14.33 -22.51 7.53
N ALA A 221 13.70 -21.41 7.11
CA ALA A 221 14.07 -20.71 5.88
C ALA A 221 15.33 -19.85 6.08
N LEU A 222 15.61 -19.38 7.30
CA LEU A 222 16.68 -18.41 7.58
C LEU A 222 18.06 -18.86 7.07
N PRO A 223 18.52 -20.10 7.28
CA PRO A 223 19.83 -20.54 6.78
C PRO A 223 19.96 -20.45 5.25
N TYR A 224 18.87 -20.71 4.52
CA TYR A 224 18.85 -20.62 3.06
C TYR A 224 18.92 -19.16 2.60
N LEU A 225 18.16 -18.28 3.26
CA LEU A 225 18.18 -16.84 2.97
C LEU A 225 19.52 -16.19 3.31
N GLU A 226 20.19 -16.64 4.39
CA GLU A 226 21.50 -16.12 4.81
C GLU A 226 22.56 -16.44 3.76
N SER A 227 22.54 -17.65 3.20
CA SER A 227 23.54 -18.12 2.22
C SER A 227 23.59 -17.30 0.92
N ASP A 228 22.50 -16.62 0.59
CA ASP A 228 22.37 -15.81 -0.62
C ASP A 228 22.84 -14.34 -0.42
N GLY A 229 22.84 -13.84 0.80
CA GLY A 229 23.38 -12.52 1.15
C GLY A 229 22.55 -11.30 0.72
N ARG A 230 21.46 -11.47 -0.05
CA ARG A 230 20.60 -10.35 -0.48
C ARG A 230 19.65 -9.85 0.61
N PHE A 231 19.35 -10.68 1.61
CA PHE A 231 18.36 -10.39 2.65
C PHE A 231 19.04 -10.04 3.97
N ASN A 232 18.52 -9.04 4.69
CA ASN A 232 18.93 -8.76 6.06
C ASN A 232 18.33 -9.80 7.02
N VAL A 233 18.92 -11.00 7.04
CA VAL A 233 18.43 -12.14 7.82
C VAL A 233 18.48 -11.90 9.34
N PRO A 234 19.51 -11.23 9.92
CA PRO A 234 19.49 -10.86 11.33
C PRO A 234 18.26 -10.03 11.72
N GLU A 235 17.91 -9.01 10.93
CA GLU A 235 16.71 -8.21 11.17
C GLU A 235 15.45 -9.04 10.92
N MET A 236 15.40 -9.85 9.88
CA MET A 236 14.26 -10.73 9.59
C MET A 236 13.97 -11.68 10.75
N LYS A 237 15.01 -12.27 11.34
CA LYS A 237 14.90 -13.14 12.53
C LYS A 237 14.37 -12.37 13.73
N GLU A 238 14.91 -11.18 14.02
CA GLU A 238 14.41 -10.34 15.12
C GLU A 238 12.91 -10.04 14.97
N ARG A 239 12.44 -9.81 13.74
CA ARG A 239 11.02 -9.60 13.46
C ARG A 239 10.20 -10.87 13.57
N LEU A 240 10.73 -12.01 13.13
CA LEU A 240 10.07 -13.30 13.23
C LEU A 240 9.84 -13.68 14.70
N ASP A 241 10.82 -13.44 15.57
CA ASP A 241 10.74 -13.73 17.01
C ASP A 241 9.64 -12.91 17.73
N LYS A 242 9.18 -11.80 17.13
CA LYS A 242 8.06 -10.99 17.64
C LYS A 242 6.68 -11.51 17.23
N LEU A 243 6.62 -12.43 16.25
CA LEU A 243 5.36 -12.96 15.76
C LEU A 243 4.85 -14.07 16.70
N PRO A 244 3.56 -14.06 17.10
CA PRO A 244 3.00 -15.15 17.88
C PRO A 244 2.82 -16.41 17.05
N ASP A 245 2.72 -17.56 17.71
CA ASP A 245 2.36 -18.81 17.07
C ASP A 245 0.97 -18.69 16.40
N PHE A 246 0.93 -19.06 15.12
CA PHE A 246 -0.26 -19.00 14.26
C PHE A 246 -1.46 -19.78 14.80
N VAL A 247 -1.24 -20.96 15.37
CA VAL A 247 -2.34 -21.79 15.87
C VAL A 247 -2.83 -21.26 17.21
N MET A 248 -1.90 -20.92 18.11
CA MET A 248 -2.23 -20.46 19.46
C MET A 248 -2.91 -19.09 19.47
N SER A 249 -2.50 -18.18 18.59
CA SER A 249 -3.08 -16.82 18.50
C SER A 249 -4.59 -16.77 18.24
N ARG A 250 -5.20 -17.88 17.77
CA ARG A 250 -6.65 -18.01 17.56
C ARG A 250 -7.43 -18.31 18.84
N TYR A 251 -6.79 -18.95 19.81
CA TYR A 251 -7.43 -19.51 21.00
C TYR A 251 -7.02 -18.81 22.30
N ILE A 252 -6.04 -17.90 22.25
CA ILE A 252 -5.65 -17.08 23.42
C ILE A 252 -6.82 -16.14 23.76
N SER A 253 -7.37 -16.30 24.96
CA SER A 253 -8.42 -15.46 25.54
C SER A 253 -7.90 -14.13 26.06
N GLU A 254 -6.59 -14.02 26.30
CA GLU A 254 -5.94 -12.77 26.72
C GLU A 254 -5.94 -11.75 25.58
N ARG A 255 -6.55 -10.60 25.85
CA ARG A 255 -6.53 -9.46 24.93
C ARG A 255 -5.14 -8.84 24.93
N ARG A 256 -4.44 -8.95 23.81
CA ARG A 256 -3.24 -8.16 23.53
C ARG A 256 -3.57 -6.68 23.50
N THR A 257 -2.65 -5.86 23.96
CA THR A 257 -2.72 -4.40 23.87
C THR A 257 -2.56 -3.95 22.41
N ARG A 258 -3.11 -2.77 22.08
CA ARG A 258 -2.93 -2.16 20.75
C ARG A 258 -1.46 -1.98 20.37
N PHE A 259 -0.62 -1.68 21.36
CA PHE A 259 0.83 -1.58 21.17
C PHE A 259 1.44 -2.92 20.69
N GLU A 260 1.14 -4.03 21.36
CA GLU A 260 1.63 -5.36 20.97
C GLU A 260 1.09 -5.78 19.59
N ILE A 261 -0.15 -5.44 19.27
CA ILE A 261 -0.73 -5.66 17.94
C ILE A 261 0.06 -4.88 16.88
N GLY A 262 0.41 -3.62 17.19
CA GLY A 262 1.26 -2.80 16.34
C GLY A 262 2.61 -3.44 16.07
N GLU A 263 3.28 -3.94 17.11
CA GLU A 263 4.56 -4.64 16.96
C GLU A 263 4.44 -5.88 16.06
N ILE A 264 3.36 -6.65 16.16
CA ILE A 264 3.12 -7.84 15.32
C ILE A 264 2.93 -7.42 13.85
N VAL A 265 2.03 -6.47 13.59
CA VAL A 265 1.70 -6.07 12.21
C VAL A 265 2.91 -5.39 11.55
N LEU A 266 3.62 -4.52 12.27
CA LEU A 266 4.84 -3.88 11.78
C LEU A 266 5.98 -4.89 11.57
N SER A 267 6.09 -5.93 12.40
CA SER A 267 7.11 -6.97 12.21
C SER A 267 6.85 -7.75 10.92
N ALA A 268 5.59 -8.13 10.65
CA ALA A 268 5.24 -8.78 9.39
C ALA A 268 5.45 -7.86 8.17
N GLN A 269 5.09 -6.58 8.29
CA GLN A 269 5.34 -5.56 7.25
C GLN A 269 6.84 -5.44 6.98
N ARG A 270 7.66 -5.39 8.03
CA ARG A 270 9.11 -5.31 7.91
C ARG A 270 9.69 -6.55 7.23
N ILE A 271 9.23 -7.76 7.56
CA ILE A 271 9.67 -8.98 6.87
C ILE A 271 9.39 -8.88 5.37
N LEU A 272 8.18 -8.47 4.98
CA LEU A 272 7.84 -8.27 3.57
C LEU A 272 8.70 -7.18 2.91
N ALA A 273 8.98 -6.07 3.61
CA ALA A 273 9.88 -5.03 3.11
C ALA A 273 11.33 -5.51 2.97
N ILE A 274 11.84 -6.36 3.87
CA ILE A 274 13.17 -6.99 3.72
C ILE A 274 13.19 -7.84 2.45
N VAL A 275 12.12 -8.59 2.16
CA VAL A 275 12.01 -9.35 0.91
C VAL A 275 11.96 -8.41 -0.31
N ALA A 276 11.22 -7.31 -0.24
CA ALA A 276 11.17 -6.31 -1.30
C ALA A 276 12.54 -5.68 -1.58
N ARG A 277 13.28 -5.33 -0.52
CA ARG A 277 14.65 -4.79 -0.59
C ARG A 277 15.65 -5.82 -1.11
N GLY A 278 15.56 -7.06 -0.64
CA GLY A 278 16.42 -8.15 -1.12
C GLY A 278 16.16 -8.50 -2.59
N HIS A 279 14.92 -8.34 -3.07
CA HIS A 279 14.61 -8.50 -4.48
C HIS A 279 15.12 -7.32 -5.32
N SER A 280 14.74 -6.11 -4.95
CA SER A 280 15.05 -4.90 -5.73
C SER A 280 16.50 -4.44 -5.60
N GLN A 281 17.20 -4.83 -4.52
CA GLN A 281 18.48 -4.28 -4.08
C GLN A 281 18.43 -2.77 -3.80
N HIS A 282 17.24 -2.24 -3.48
CA HIS A 282 17.00 -0.81 -3.21
C HIS A 282 16.13 -0.60 -1.97
N SER A 283 16.26 0.57 -1.36
CA SER A 283 15.33 1.08 -0.36
C SER A 283 15.12 2.57 -0.57
N MET A 284 13.87 3.01 -0.45
CA MET A 284 13.47 4.41 -0.53
C MET A 284 14.13 5.27 0.55
N ARG A 285 14.60 4.67 1.65
CA ARG A 285 15.40 5.38 2.66
C ARG A 285 16.69 5.96 2.09
N ASN A 286 17.26 5.31 1.08
CA ASN A 286 18.56 5.65 0.49
C ASN A 286 18.42 6.45 -0.81
N CYS A 287 17.19 6.75 -1.26
CA CYS A 287 16.96 7.62 -2.39
C CYS A 287 17.34 9.06 -2.00
N LYS A 288 18.52 9.51 -2.44
CA LYS A 288 18.94 10.90 -2.26
C LYS A 288 17.95 11.82 -2.97
N SER A 289 17.48 12.85 -2.26
CA SER A 289 16.85 14.00 -2.87
C SER A 289 17.87 14.68 -3.79
N THR A 290 17.81 14.38 -5.09
CA THR A 290 18.41 15.22 -6.13
C THR A 290 17.51 16.40 -6.42
#